data_AF-A0A3E1RA13-F1
#
_entry.id   AF-A0A3E1RA13-F1
#
_cell.length_a   1.000
_cell.length_b   1.000
_cell.length_c   1.000
_cell.angle_alpha   90.00
_cell.angle_beta   90.00
_cell.angle_gamma   90.00
#
_symmetry.space_group_name_H-M   'P 1'
#
loop_
_entity.id
_entity.type
_entity.pdbx_description
1 polymer ?
#
loop_
_entity_poly.entity_id
_entity_poly.type
_entity_poly.pdbx_seq_one_letter_code
_entity_poly.pdbx_strand_id
1 'polypeptide(L)'
;MSQAQAAFASVKLPSALVAQAREAAQPMRRSVAGQVEYWATLGRIVEHSGLTAREAQTAIANYEATARNALANKVAATPQADALLAQYMAVEADGSLAQRVREVVTQNRSKAPRKAA
;
A
#
# COMPACT_ATOMS: atom_id res chain seq x y z
N MET A 1 38.72 -24.14 8.55
CA MET A 1 37.41 -23.71 9.09
C MET A 1 36.33 -24.40 8.28
N SER A 2 35.60 -25.32 8.90
CA SER A 2 34.59 -26.15 8.26
C SER A 2 33.41 -25.30 7.79
N GLN A 3 33.20 -25.19 6.48
CA GLN A 3 31.88 -24.87 5.96
C GLN A 3 30.95 -26.01 6.41
N ALA A 4 30.09 -25.75 7.38
CA ALA A 4 28.98 -26.64 7.66
C ALA A 4 28.19 -26.75 6.34
N GLN A 5 28.19 -27.94 5.73
CA GLN A 5 27.33 -28.22 4.59
C GLN A 5 25.90 -27.95 5.06
N ALA A 6 25.30 -26.85 4.59
CA ALA A 6 23.95 -26.50 4.95
C ALA A 6 23.04 -27.63 4.48
N ALA A 7 22.52 -28.41 5.43
CA ALA A 7 21.56 -29.46 5.14
C ALA A 7 20.24 -28.77 4.74
N PHE A 8 20.00 -28.67 3.42
CA PHE A 8 18.77 -28.07 2.91
C PHE A 8 17.60 -29.01 3.15
N ALA A 9 16.57 -28.53 3.85
CA ALA A 9 15.29 -29.21 4.01
C ALA A 9 14.22 -28.52 3.16
N SER A 10 13.42 -29.31 2.42
CA SER A 10 12.28 -28.78 1.68
C SER A 10 11.07 -28.67 2.60
N VAL A 11 10.53 -27.47 2.76
CA VAL A 11 9.36 -27.19 3.61
C VAL A 11 8.21 -26.72 2.74
N LYS A 12 7.03 -27.32 2.91
CA LYS A 12 5.81 -26.84 2.26
C LYS A 12 5.28 -25.63 3.02
N LEU A 13 5.25 -24.47 2.35
CA LEU A 13 4.76 -23.22 2.90
C LEU A 13 3.46 -22.79 2.18
N PRO A 14 2.53 -22.12 2.88
CA PRO A 14 1.37 -21.52 2.24
C PRO A 14 1.76 -20.54 1.14
N SER A 15 1.04 -20.54 0.02
CA SER A 15 1.30 -19.67 -1.13
C SER A 15 1.28 -18.18 -0.77
N ALA A 16 0.37 -17.77 0.11
CA ALA A 16 0.28 -16.40 0.60
C ALA A 16 1.56 -15.94 1.31
N LEU A 17 2.14 -16.79 2.16
CA LEU A 17 3.38 -16.48 2.86
C LEU A 17 4.56 -16.38 1.89
N VAL A 18 4.61 -17.27 0.90
CA VAL A 18 5.64 -17.23 -0.16
C VAL A 18 5.53 -15.93 -0.98
N ALA A 19 4.32 -15.46 -1.29
CA ALA A 19 4.10 -14.20 -1.98
C ALA A 19 4.57 -12.99 -1.15
N GLN A 20 4.21 -12.94 0.13
CA GLN A 20 4.66 -11.88 1.05
C GLN A 20 6.19 -11.87 1.18
N ALA A 21 6.81 -13.04 1.34
CA ALA A 21 8.26 -13.16 1.42
C ALA A 21 8.92 -12.71 0.12
N ARG A 22 8.33 -13.02 -1.05
CA ARG A 22 8.82 -12.55 -2.33
C ARG A 22 8.77 -11.03 -2.43
N GLU A 23 7.64 -10.42 -2.08
CA GLU A 23 7.47 -8.96 -2.10
C GLU A 23 8.47 -8.26 -1.17
N ALA A 24 8.60 -8.74 0.06
CA ALA A 24 9.54 -8.19 1.04
C ALA A 24 11.01 -8.38 0.63
N ALA A 25 11.31 -9.42 -0.16
CA ALA A 25 12.65 -9.71 -0.64
C ALA A 25 13.08 -8.85 -1.85
N GLN A 26 12.13 -8.37 -2.67
CA GLN A 26 12.40 -7.61 -3.90
C GLN A 26 13.32 -6.40 -3.67
N PRO A 27 13.06 -5.49 -2.69
CA PRO A 27 13.86 -4.28 -2.51
C PRO A 27 15.30 -4.59 -2.13
N MET A 28 15.51 -5.69 -1.41
CA MET A 28 16.82 -6.10 -0.91
C MET A 28 17.50 -7.13 -1.82
N ARG A 29 16.90 -7.46 -2.97
CA ARG A 29 17.36 -8.49 -3.91
C ARG A 29 17.68 -9.83 -3.24
N ARG A 30 16.90 -10.18 -2.20
CA ARG A 30 17.06 -11.44 -1.46
C ARG A 30 16.25 -12.55 -2.13
N SER A 31 16.64 -13.80 -1.87
CA SER A 31 15.80 -14.94 -2.21
C SER A 31 14.63 -15.04 -1.23
N VAL A 32 13.55 -15.72 -1.62
CA VAL A 32 12.42 -16.01 -0.71
C VAL A 32 12.91 -16.76 0.53
N ALA A 33 13.79 -17.75 0.37
CA ALA A 33 14.38 -18.49 1.48
C ALA A 33 15.17 -17.57 2.42
N GLY A 34 16.01 -16.68 1.87
CA GLY A 34 16.78 -15.73 2.65
C GLY A 34 15.91 -14.70 3.38
N GLN A 35 14.76 -14.33 2.81
CA GLN A 35 13.80 -13.46 3.48
C GLN A 35 13.11 -14.16 4.66
N VAL A 36 12.76 -15.44 4.52
CA VAL A 36 12.19 -16.24 5.60
C VAL A 36 13.21 -16.44 6.73
N GLU A 37 14.47 -16.71 6.40
CA GLU A 37 15.56 -16.80 7.38
C GLU A 37 15.79 -15.49 8.15
N TYR A 38 15.71 -14.36 7.43
CA TYR A 38 15.79 -13.05 8.05
C TYR A 38 14.64 -12.81 9.05
N TRP A 39 13.39 -13.11 8.67
CA TRP A 39 12.25 -13.01 9.59
C TRP A 39 12.40 -13.92 10.81
N ALA A 40 12.88 -15.16 10.63
CA ALA A 40 13.15 -16.06 11.74
C ALA A 40 14.23 -15.51 12.69
N THR A 41 15.27 -14.89 12.15
CA THR A 41 16.33 -14.25 12.94
C THR A 41 15.80 -13.05 13.74
N LEU A 42 14.97 -12.21 13.12
CA LEU A 42 14.31 -11.12 13.82
C LEU A 42 13.42 -11.63 14.96
N GLY A 43 12.63 -12.68 14.72
CA GLY A 43 11.79 -13.30 15.75
C GLY A 43 12.60 -13.77 16.95
N ARG A 44 13.73 -14.47 16.71
CA ARG A 44 14.63 -14.87 17.79
C ARG A 44 15.17 -13.67 18.55
N ILE A 45 15.66 -12.63 17.86
CA ILE A 45 16.20 -11.44 18.54
C ILE A 45 15.14 -10.81 19.44
N VAL A 46 13.90 -10.69 18.96
CA VAL A 46 12.78 -10.12 19.73
C VAL A 46 12.46 -10.95 20.98
N GLU A 47 12.48 -12.29 20.89
CA GLU A 47 12.31 -13.18 22.04
C GLU A 47 13.45 -13.02 23.07
N HIS A 48 14.69 -12.91 22.61
CA HIS A 48 15.87 -12.79 23.48
C HIS A 48 16.03 -11.39 24.07
N SER A 49 15.52 -10.35 23.40
CA SER A 49 15.53 -8.97 23.89
C SER A 49 14.48 -8.70 24.97
N GLY A 50 13.71 -9.72 25.38
CA GLY A 50 12.75 -9.62 26.47
C GLY A 50 11.43 -8.94 26.08
N LEU A 51 11.13 -8.81 24.78
CA LEU A 51 9.76 -8.49 24.37
C LEU A 51 8.91 -9.69 24.74
N THR A 52 7.99 -9.52 25.68
CA THR A 52 7.18 -10.64 26.16
C THR A 52 6.41 -11.23 24.98
N ALA A 53 6.25 -12.56 24.93
CA ALA A 53 5.50 -13.21 23.84
C ALA A 53 4.11 -12.58 23.64
N ARG A 54 3.53 -12.03 24.71
CA ARG A 54 2.26 -11.27 24.71
C ARG A 54 2.37 -9.91 23.99
N GLU A 55 3.44 -9.15 24.17
CA GLU A 55 3.68 -7.90 23.45
C GLU A 55 3.90 -8.13 21.96
N ALA A 56 4.65 -9.18 21.60
CA ALA A 56 4.82 -9.59 20.21
C ALA A 56 3.48 -9.99 19.58
N GLN A 57 2.66 -10.80 20.28
CA GLN A 57 1.32 -11.16 19.82
C GLN A 57 0.40 -9.95 19.67
N THR A 58 0.47 -8.99 20.59
CA THR A 58 -0.31 -7.74 20.52
C THR A 58 0.12 -6.90 19.31
N ALA A 59 1.42 -6.81 19.05
CA ALA A 59 1.96 -6.11 17.87
C ALA A 59 1.51 -6.79 16.56
N ILE A 60 1.52 -8.13 16.50
CA ILE A 60 1.03 -8.90 15.34
C ILE A 60 -0.47 -8.66 15.13
N ALA A 61 -1.28 -8.78 16.19
CA ALA A 61 -2.73 -8.57 16.12
C ALA A 61 -3.06 -7.15 15.64
N ASN A 62 -2.33 -6.15 16.14
CA ASN A 62 -2.50 -4.76 15.71
C ASN A 62 -2.12 -4.59 14.23
N TYR A 63 -0.98 -5.14 13.79
CA TYR A 63 -0.56 -5.09 12.40
C TYR A 63 -1.60 -5.73 11.47
N GLU A 64 -2.10 -6.91 11.82
CA GLU A 64 -3.14 -7.59 11.05
C GLU A 64 -4.46 -6.82 11.01
N ALA A 65 -4.86 -6.21 12.13
CA ALA A 65 -6.05 -5.38 12.19
C ALA A 65 -5.92 -4.15 11.29
N THR A 66 -4.77 -3.48 11.30
CA THR A 66 -4.48 -2.36 10.40
C THR A 66 -4.46 -2.82 8.93
N ALA A 67 -3.85 -3.97 8.63
CA ALA A 67 -3.84 -4.52 7.27
C ALA A 67 -5.26 -4.87 6.77
N ARG A 68 -6.09 -5.45 7.63
CA ARG A 68 -7.50 -5.73 7.34
C ARG A 68 -8.30 -4.45 7.09
N ASN A 69 -8.11 -3.43 7.93
CA ASN A 69 -8.78 -2.13 7.75
C ASN A 69 -8.32 -1.42 6.48
N ALA A 70 -7.03 -1.49 6.14
CA ALA A 70 -6.50 -0.93 4.91
C ALA A 70 -7.10 -1.62 3.66
N LEU A 71 -7.29 -2.94 3.72
CA LEU A 71 -7.97 -3.68 2.66
C LEU A 71 -9.46 -3.29 2.56
N ALA A 72 -10.17 -3.21 3.69
CA ALA A 72 -11.57 -2.79 3.73
C ALA A 72 -11.76 -1.37 3.17
N ASN A 73 -10.88 -0.43 3.53
CA ASN A 73 -10.90 0.94 3.01
C ASN A 73 -10.62 1.00 1.51
N LYS A 74 -9.69 0.17 1.00
CA LYS A 74 -9.47 0.06 -0.45
C LYS A 74 -10.72 -0.42 -1.19
N VAL A 75 -11.40 -1.43 -0.66
CA VAL A 75 -12.65 -1.96 -1.24
C VAL A 75 -13.78 -0.93 -1.19
N ALA A 76 -13.86 -0.13 -0.12
CA ALA A 76 -14.85 0.94 0.01
C ALA A 76 -14.54 2.17 -0.89
N ALA A 77 -13.26 2.41 -1.19
CA ALA A 77 -12.84 3.52 -2.07
C ALA A 77 -13.15 3.26 -3.56
N THR A 78 -13.20 2.00 -4.00
CA THR A 78 -13.53 1.64 -5.39
C THR A 78 -14.92 2.16 -5.82
N PRO A 79 -16.03 1.86 -5.11
CA PRO A 79 -17.34 2.39 -5.48
C PRO A 79 -17.48 3.91 -5.31
N GLN A 80 -16.69 4.55 -4.44
CA GLN A 80 -16.62 6.02 -4.38
C GLN A 80 -15.95 6.62 -5.62
N ALA A 81 -14.86 6.02 -6.09
CA ALA A 81 -14.19 6.45 -7.33
C ALA A 81 -15.11 6.29 -8.54
N ASP A 82 -15.85 5.18 -8.62
CA ASP A 82 -16.83 4.94 -9.69
C ASP A 82 -17.99 5.95 -9.64
N ALA A 83 -18.47 6.30 -8.45
CA ALA A 83 -19.52 7.30 -8.28
C ALA A 83 -19.06 8.71 -8.69
N LEU A 84 -17.82 9.09 -8.37
CA LEU A 84 -17.22 10.35 -8.79
C LEU A 84 -17.02 10.40 -10.31
N LEU A 85 -16.59 9.29 -10.93
CA LEU A 85 -16.45 9.19 -12.39
C LEU A 85 -17.81 9.35 -13.09
N ALA A 86 -18.85 8.68 -12.58
CA ALA A 86 -20.20 8.79 -13.12
C ALA A 86 -20.75 10.22 -12.99
N GLN A 87 -20.51 10.87 -11.85
CA GLN A 87 -20.92 12.27 -11.64
C GLN A 87 -20.17 13.23 -12.57
N TYR A 88 -18.86 13.01 -12.79
CA TYR A 88 -18.08 13.76 -13.76
C TYR A 88 -18.63 13.62 -15.18
N MET A 89 -18.91 12.39 -15.62
CA MET A 89 -19.47 12.12 -16.95
C MET A 89 -20.86 12.74 -17.13
N ALA A 90 -21.69 12.77 -16.09
CA ALA A 90 -23.00 13.41 -16.14
C ALA A 90 -22.87 14.95 -16.30
N VAL A 91 -21.96 15.58 -15.56
CA VAL A 91 -21.70 17.02 -15.63
C VAL A 91 -21.04 17.42 -16.97
N GLU A 92 -20.24 16.51 -17.55
CA GLU A 92 -19.65 16.68 -18.87
C GLU A 92 -20.69 16.52 -19.99
N ALA A 93 -21.56 15.51 -19.91
CA ALA A 93 -22.64 15.27 -20.87
C ALA A 93 -23.72 16.37 -20.85
N ASP A 94 -24.01 16.93 -19.68
CA ASP A 94 -24.92 18.07 -19.52
C ASP A 94 -24.30 19.42 -19.96
N GLY A 95 -23.02 19.43 -20.34
CA GLY A 95 -22.30 20.63 -20.79
C GLY A 95 -22.03 21.68 -19.70
N SER A 96 -22.45 21.39 -18.47
CA SER A 96 -22.30 22.24 -17.28
C SER A 96 -20.84 22.53 -16.96
N LEU A 97 -19.92 21.57 -17.16
CA LEU A 97 -18.48 21.79 -17.03
C LEU A 97 -17.98 22.85 -18.02
N ALA A 98 -18.36 22.75 -19.30
CA ALA A 98 -17.97 23.69 -20.34
C ALA A 98 -18.58 25.09 -20.12
N GLN A 99 -19.78 25.16 -19.53
CA GLN A 99 -20.41 26.42 -19.14
C GLN A 99 -19.66 27.08 -17.97
N ARG A 100 -19.31 26.32 -16.94
CA ARG A 100 -18.54 26.81 -15.80
C ARG A 100 -17.13 27.26 -16.18
N VAL A 101 -16.45 26.53 -17.08
CA VAL A 101 -15.14 26.95 -17.62
C VAL A 101 -15.25 28.27 -18.37
N ARG A 102 -16.28 28.46 -19.21
CA ARG A 102 -16.52 29.73 -19.92
C ARG A 102 -16.76 30.88 -18.95
N GLU A 103 -17.54 30.66 -17.90
CA GLU A 103 -17.79 31.64 -16.82
C GLU A 103 -16.50 32.05 -16.08
N VAL A 104 -15.65 31.08 -15.72
CA VAL A 104 -14.39 31.36 -15.03
C VAL A 104 -13.43 32.11 -15.96
N VAL A 105 -13.40 31.76 -17.25
CA VAL A 105 -12.57 32.46 -18.25
C VAL A 105 -13.03 33.90 -18.45
N THR A 106 -14.34 34.17 -18.57
CA THR A 106 -14.85 35.54 -18.70
C THR A 106 -14.60 36.35 -17.42
N GLN A 107 -14.74 35.74 -16.25
CA GLN A 107 -14.49 36.38 -14.95
C GLN A 107 -12.99 36.67 -14.72
N ASN A 108 -12.09 35.80 -15.18
CA ASN A 108 -10.65 36.05 -15.13
C ASN A 108 -10.24 37.12 -16.13
N ARG A 109 -10.87 37.15 -17.32
CA ARG A 109 -10.61 38.17 -18.34
C ARG A 109 -11.07 39.56 -17.90
N SER A 110 -12.16 39.68 -17.13
CA SER A 110 -12.61 40.95 -16.56
C SER A 110 -11.75 41.44 -15.39
N LYS A 111 -11.09 40.52 -14.68
CA LYS A 111 -10.13 40.82 -13.60
C LYS A 111 -8.70 41.07 -14.10
N ALA A 112 -8.38 40.67 -15.33
CA ALA A 112 -7.06 40.90 -15.91
C ALA A 112 -6.86 42.41 -16.15
N PRO A 113 -5.80 43.03 -15.59
CA PRO A 113 -5.53 44.44 -15.80
C PRO A 113 -5.21 44.70 -17.28
N ARG A 114 -5.79 45.76 -17.83
CA ARG A 114 -5.48 46.27 -19.18
C ARG A 114 -4.00 46.65 -19.17
N LYS A 115 -3.14 45.86 -19.82
CA LYS A 115 -1.73 46.21 -20.02
C LYS A 115 -1.71 47.47 -20.89
N ALA A 116 -1.37 48.61 -20.27
CA ALA A 116 -1.17 49.88 -20.97
C ALA A 116 -0.04 49.69 -22.00
N ALA A 117 -0.30 50.19 -23.21
CA ALA A 117 0.62 50.21 -24.34
C ALA A 117 1.82 51.13 -24.06
#